data_AF-A0AAV4X3U6-F1
#
_entry.id   AF-A0AAV4X3U6-F1
#
_cell.length_a   1.000
_cell.length_b   1.000
_cell.length_c   1.000
_cell.angle_alpha   90.00
_cell.angle_beta   90.00
_cell.angle_gamma   90.00
#
_symmetry.space_group_name_H-M   'P 1'
#
loop_
_entity.id
_entity.type
_entity.pdbx_description
1 polymer ?
#
loop_
_entity_poly.entity_id
_entity_poly.type
_entity_poly.pdbx_seq_one_letter_code
_entity_poly.pdbx_strand_id
1 'polypeptide(L)'
;MEIESVNQPWACRTERRAYLPFEEFKIDTCARCYHYMPKFSFRRKFQYLHWLSILRDPATNLTYEANPMNTSTELLQSFAEESYMWKWKQCCLAAVQCCDLMLRTPSNGKEGPYCPRTWDGWQCWNDTPGGATAIDICEGHIYFDNEPPSCPSKCN
;
A
#
# COMPACT_ATOMS: atom_id res chain seq x y z
N MET A 1 23.73 23.94 -22.37
CA MET A 1 22.92 23.67 -21.16
C MET A 1 22.54 22.22 -21.23
N GLU A 2 23.36 21.39 -20.59
CA GLU A 2 23.07 19.97 -20.43
C GLU A 2 21.94 19.86 -19.41
N ILE A 3 20.82 19.27 -19.84
CA ILE A 3 19.75 18.88 -18.93
C ILE A 3 20.28 17.63 -18.23
N GLU A 4 20.81 17.80 -17.02
CA GLU A 4 21.12 16.69 -16.13
C GLU A 4 19.84 15.85 -15.97
N SER A 5 19.90 14.61 -16.46
CA SER A 5 18.82 13.65 -16.38
C SER A 5 18.49 13.37 -14.92
N VAL A 6 17.40 13.97 -14.44
CA VAL A 6 16.83 13.70 -13.13
C VAL A 6 16.48 12.22 -13.06
N ASN A 7 17.28 11.44 -12.33
CA ASN A 7 17.04 10.02 -12.07
C ASN A 7 15.96 9.87 -10.99
N GLN A 8 14.77 10.39 -11.27
CA GLN A 8 13.55 10.18 -10.49
C GLN A 8 13.01 8.80 -10.85
N PRO A 9 12.85 7.87 -9.91
CA PRO A 9 12.14 6.64 -10.21
C PRO A 9 10.71 7.02 -10.57
N TRP A 10 10.30 6.79 -11.81
CA TRP A 10 8.92 6.89 -12.31
C TRP A 10 8.00 5.80 -11.72
N ALA A 11 8.40 5.27 -10.57
CA ALA A 11 7.87 4.07 -9.95
C ALA A 11 7.93 4.20 -8.43
N CYS A 12 6.97 3.56 -7.78
CA CYS A 12 6.74 3.60 -6.35
C CYS A 12 7.21 2.30 -5.71
N ARG A 13 7.93 2.43 -4.60
CA ARG A 13 8.55 1.33 -3.88
C ARG A 13 7.56 0.67 -2.92
N THR A 14 7.43 -0.65 -3.04
CA THR A 14 6.55 -1.48 -2.21
C THR A 14 7.32 -2.15 -1.07
N GLU A 15 6.59 -2.78 -0.17
CA GLU A 15 7.12 -3.51 0.99
C GLU A 15 7.97 -4.71 0.58
N ARG A 16 7.75 -5.21 -0.64
CA ARG A 16 8.54 -6.26 -1.29
C ARG A 16 9.82 -5.73 -1.94
N ARG A 17 10.15 -4.46 -1.72
CA ARG A 17 11.29 -3.76 -2.33
C ARG A 17 11.23 -3.72 -3.87
N ALA A 18 10.04 -3.93 -4.44
CA ALA A 18 9.78 -3.79 -5.86
C ALA A 18 9.40 -2.34 -6.19
N TYR A 19 9.70 -1.90 -7.41
CA TYR A 19 9.29 -0.60 -7.92
C TYR A 19 8.23 -0.81 -8.99
N LEU A 20 7.06 -0.20 -8.83
CA LEU A 20 5.92 -0.34 -9.74
C LEU A 20 5.54 1.03 -10.33
N PRO A 21 5.16 1.12 -11.61
CA PRO A 21 4.50 2.32 -12.14
C PRO A 21 3.29 2.71 -11.28
N PHE A 22 2.95 4.00 -11.24
CA PHE A 22 1.86 4.53 -10.42
C PHE A 22 0.54 3.74 -10.56
N GLU A 23 0.14 3.43 -11.80
CA GLU A 23 -1.12 2.72 -12.08
C GLU A 23 -1.10 1.27 -11.57
N GLU A 24 0.01 0.56 -11.76
CA GLU A 24 0.17 -0.80 -11.23
C GLU A 24 0.25 -0.80 -9.70
N PHE A 25 0.98 0.17 -9.13
CA PHE A 25 1.13 0.34 -7.70
C PHE A 25 -0.23 0.50 -7.02
N LYS A 26 -1.11 1.33 -7.57
CA LYS A 26 -2.47 1.57 -7.06
C LYS A 26 -3.28 0.27 -6.96
N ILE A 27 -3.34 -0.50 -8.05
CA ILE A 27 -4.13 -1.74 -8.10
C ILE A 27 -3.55 -2.80 -7.15
N ASP A 28 -2.24 -2.98 -7.19
CA ASP A 28 -1.53 -4.00 -6.42
C ASP A 28 -1.56 -3.72 -4.91
N THR A 29 -1.30 -2.48 -4.49
CA THR A 29 -1.39 -2.12 -3.06
C THR A 29 -2.81 -2.19 -2.53
N CYS A 30 -3.83 -1.82 -3.31
CA CYS A 30 -5.21 -1.98 -2.92
C CYS A 30 -5.65 -3.45 -2.78
N ALA A 31 -5.19 -4.32 -3.69
CA ALA A 31 -5.44 -5.76 -3.59
C ALA A 31 -4.74 -6.35 -2.35
N ARG A 32 -3.54 -5.86 -2.02
CA ARG A 32 -2.85 -6.22 -0.78
C ARG A 32 -3.53 -5.70 0.47
N CYS A 33 -4.00 -4.45 0.50
CA CYS A 33 -4.81 -3.91 1.59
C CYS A 33 -5.99 -4.83 1.90
N TYR A 34 -6.72 -5.27 0.87
CA TYR A 34 -7.81 -6.24 1.02
C TYR A 34 -7.31 -7.58 1.59
N HIS A 35 -6.20 -8.09 1.04
CA HIS A 35 -5.61 -9.36 1.47
C HIS A 35 -5.20 -9.36 2.95
N TYR A 36 -4.62 -8.26 3.43
CA TYR A 36 -4.10 -8.14 4.78
C TYR A 36 -5.16 -7.95 5.86
N MET A 37 -6.36 -7.48 5.50
CA MET A 37 -7.45 -7.36 6.45
C MET A 37 -7.84 -8.71 7.09
N PRO A 38 -8.26 -8.71 8.38
CA PRO A 38 -8.62 -9.93 9.07
C PRO A 38 -9.85 -10.60 8.43
N LYS A 39 -9.99 -11.91 8.59
CA LYS A 39 -11.08 -12.67 7.95
C LYS A 39 -12.48 -12.21 8.38
N PHE A 40 -12.65 -11.75 9.62
CA PHE A 40 -13.93 -11.27 10.14
C PHE A 40 -14.41 -9.98 9.47
N SER A 41 -13.54 -9.24 8.79
CA SER A 41 -13.90 -8.04 8.01
C SER A 41 -14.79 -8.36 6.80
N PHE A 42 -15.00 -9.63 6.48
CA PHE A 42 -15.64 -10.08 5.25
C PHE A 42 -16.81 -11.03 5.51
N ARG A 43 -17.92 -10.83 4.78
CA ARG A 43 -18.95 -11.88 4.56
C ARG A 43 -18.37 -13.01 3.73
N ARG A 44 -17.59 -12.65 2.71
CA ARG A 44 -16.90 -13.58 1.81
C ARG A 44 -15.57 -13.00 1.40
N LYS A 45 -14.48 -13.49 1.99
CA LYS A 45 -13.14 -13.02 1.65
C LYS A 45 -12.69 -13.57 0.30
N PHE A 46 -12.40 -12.68 -0.65
CA PHE A 46 -11.82 -13.06 -1.94
C PHE A 46 -10.35 -13.46 -1.79
N GLN A 47 -9.91 -14.36 -2.67
CA GLN A 47 -8.52 -14.81 -2.72
C GLN A 47 -7.67 -13.81 -3.50
N TYR A 48 -6.59 -13.32 -2.90
CA TYR A 48 -5.59 -12.53 -3.61
C TYR A 48 -4.70 -13.42 -4.47
N LEU A 49 -4.65 -13.14 -5.76
CA LEU A 49 -3.78 -13.81 -6.72
C LEU A 49 -2.54 -12.95 -6.93
N HIS A 50 -1.51 -13.21 -6.13
CA HIS A 50 -0.29 -12.39 -6.07
C HIS A 50 0.32 -12.06 -7.44
N TRP A 51 0.45 -13.04 -8.33
CA TRP A 51 1.10 -12.86 -9.63
C TRP A 51 0.37 -11.92 -10.59
N LEU A 52 -0.93 -11.71 -10.36
CA LEU A 52 -1.79 -10.92 -11.23
C LEU A 52 -2.29 -9.65 -10.54
N SER A 53 -2.02 -9.48 -9.25
CA SER A 53 -2.51 -8.34 -8.46
C SER A 53 -4.04 -8.18 -8.44
N ILE A 54 -4.78 -9.29 -8.60
CA ILE A 54 -6.25 -9.31 -8.63
C ILE A 54 -6.84 -10.11 -7.47
N LEU A 55 -8.12 -9.89 -7.21
CA LEU A 55 -8.92 -10.64 -6.24
C LEU A 55 -9.84 -11.61 -6.98
N ARG A 56 -9.98 -12.84 -6.48
CA ARG A 56 -10.86 -13.85 -7.04
C ARG A 56 -11.91 -14.27 -6.02
N ASP A 57 -13.18 -14.21 -6.39
CA ASP A 57 -14.25 -14.80 -5.58
C ASP A 57 -14.16 -16.33 -5.66
N PRO A 58 -13.89 -17.04 -4.54
CA PRO A 58 -13.80 -18.50 -4.56
C PRO A 58 -15.12 -19.20 -4.88
N ALA A 59 -16.27 -18.53 -4.75
CA ALA A 59 -17.58 -19.13 -5.02
C ALA A 59 -17.97 -19.06 -6.50
N THR A 60 -17.58 -17.99 -7.20
CA THR A 60 -17.97 -17.75 -8.60
C THR A 60 -16.80 -17.88 -9.57
N ASN A 61 -15.56 -17.95 -9.07
CA ASN A 61 -14.32 -17.82 -9.83
C ASN A 61 -14.15 -16.51 -10.62
N LEU A 62 -15.04 -15.53 -10.44
CA LEU A 62 -14.90 -14.21 -11.04
C LEU A 62 -13.74 -13.45 -10.40
N THR A 63 -13.06 -12.65 -11.20
CA THR A 63 -11.92 -11.83 -10.78
C THR A 63 -12.27 -10.36 -10.79
N TYR A 64 -11.69 -9.63 -9.84
CA TYR A 64 -11.93 -8.21 -9.62
C TYR A 64 -10.61 -7.49 -9.41
N GLU A 65 -10.45 -6.35 -10.09
CA GLU A 65 -9.39 -5.41 -9.79
C GLU A 65 -9.74 -4.63 -8.52
N ALA A 66 -8.77 -4.46 -7.64
CA ALA A 66 -8.93 -3.67 -6.43
C ALA A 66 -8.72 -2.18 -6.74
N ASN A 67 -9.56 -1.59 -7.57
CA ASN A 67 -9.49 -0.16 -7.89
C ASN A 67 -10.45 0.63 -6.98
N PRO A 68 -9.97 1.53 -6.09
CA PRO A 68 -10.83 2.27 -5.16
C PRO A 68 -11.75 3.29 -5.86
N MET A 69 -11.40 3.71 -7.08
CA MET A 69 -12.18 4.66 -7.90
C MET A 69 -13.18 3.97 -8.83
N ASN A 70 -12.97 2.69 -9.13
CA ASN A 70 -13.82 1.88 -9.99
C ASN A 70 -14.03 0.49 -9.38
N THR A 71 -14.49 0.45 -8.13
CA THR A 71 -14.67 -0.80 -7.40
C THR A 71 -15.95 -1.49 -7.84
N SER A 72 -15.88 -2.78 -8.18
CA SER A 72 -17.07 -3.57 -8.47
C SER A 72 -17.98 -3.69 -7.25
N THR A 73 -19.29 -3.76 -7.50
CA THR A 73 -20.30 -3.93 -6.45
C THR A 73 -20.06 -5.21 -5.64
N GLU A 74 -19.64 -6.29 -6.29
CA GLU A 74 -19.37 -7.58 -5.65
C GLU A 74 -18.19 -7.49 -4.68
N LEU A 75 -17.14 -6.74 -5.03
CA LEU A 75 -16.01 -6.51 -4.13
C LEU A 75 -16.43 -5.69 -2.91
N LEU A 76 -17.27 -4.65 -3.10
CA LEU A 76 -17.82 -3.87 -1.98
C LEU A 76 -18.76 -4.71 -1.08
N GLN A 77 -19.56 -5.59 -1.67
CA GLN A 77 -20.47 -6.47 -0.93
C GLN A 77 -19.76 -7.64 -0.23
N SER A 78 -18.48 -7.87 -0.56
CA SER A 78 -17.67 -8.90 0.11
C SER A 78 -17.39 -8.57 1.58
N PHE A 79 -17.43 -7.29 1.96
CA PHE A 79 -17.21 -6.81 3.32
C PHE A 79 -18.39 -7.13 4.25
N ALA A 80 -18.08 -7.41 5.53
CA ALA A 80 -19.10 -7.68 6.54
C ALA A 80 -19.96 -6.45 6.86
N GLU A 81 -19.29 -5.31 6.95
CA GLU A 81 -19.83 -4.01 7.32
C GLU A 81 -19.17 -2.89 6.51
N GLU A 82 -19.84 -1.74 6.42
CA GLU A 82 -19.32 -0.55 5.74
C GLU A 82 -18.05 0.00 6.40
N SER A 83 -17.91 -0.18 7.72
CA SER A 83 -16.73 0.24 8.48
C SER A 83 -15.44 -0.44 7.96
N TYR A 84 -15.50 -1.74 7.65
CA TYR A 84 -14.38 -2.48 7.08
C TYR A 84 -14.10 -2.09 5.63
N MET A 85 -15.15 -1.91 4.83
CA MET A 85 -15.01 -1.36 3.47
C MET A 85 -14.30 0.00 3.50
N TRP A 86 -14.65 0.86 4.46
CA TRP A 86 -14.00 2.17 4.61
C TRP A 86 -12.54 2.05 5.00
N LYS A 87 -12.18 1.18 5.96
CA LYS A 87 -10.77 0.91 6.31
C LYS A 87 -9.96 0.43 5.10
N TRP A 88 -10.52 -0.45 4.27
CA TRP A 88 -9.88 -0.86 3.02
C TRP A 88 -9.64 0.33 2.07
N LYS A 89 -10.66 1.17 1.85
CA LYS A 89 -10.54 2.37 1.01
C LYS A 89 -9.50 3.37 1.55
N GLN A 90 -9.40 3.53 2.86
CA GLN A 90 -8.39 4.37 3.49
C GLN A 90 -6.97 3.82 3.29
N CYS A 91 -6.77 2.50 3.46
CA CYS A 91 -5.49 1.85 3.15
C CYS A 91 -5.06 2.08 1.69
N CYS A 92 -6.01 1.91 0.75
CA CYS A 92 -5.81 2.23 -0.66
C CYS A 92 -5.37 3.69 -0.89
N LEU A 93 -6.08 4.63 -0.27
CA LEU A 93 -5.82 6.06 -0.43
C LEU A 93 -4.45 6.44 0.14
N ALA A 94 -4.11 5.91 1.32
CA ALA A 94 -2.81 6.10 1.95
C ALA A 94 -1.66 5.59 1.06
N ALA A 95 -1.82 4.41 0.45
CA ALA A 95 -0.84 3.88 -0.49
C ALA A 95 -0.65 4.82 -1.70
N VAL A 96 -1.75 5.28 -2.30
CA VAL A 96 -1.70 6.22 -3.45
C VAL A 96 -1.01 7.53 -3.06
N GLN A 97 -1.32 8.10 -1.90
CA GLN A 97 -0.67 9.30 -1.39
C GLN A 97 0.83 9.07 -1.12
N CYS A 98 1.21 7.90 -0.64
CA CYS A 98 2.59 7.51 -0.45
C CYS A 98 3.35 7.45 -1.80
N CYS A 99 2.73 6.88 -2.83
CA CYS A 99 3.29 6.84 -4.18
C CYS A 99 3.43 8.25 -4.78
N ASP A 100 2.43 9.10 -4.61
CA ASP A 100 2.50 10.53 -4.97
C ASP A 100 3.70 11.23 -4.31
N LEU A 101 3.92 10.98 -3.01
CA LEU A 101 5.07 11.51 -2.28
C LEU A 101 6.40 11.00 -2.87
N MET A 102 6.47 9.72 -3.24
CA MET A 102 7.67 9.14 -3.86
C MET A 102 8.03 9.82 -5.17
N LEU A 103 7.04 10.04 -6.03
CA LEU A 103 7.23 10.62 -7.36
C LEU A 103 7.52 12.12 -7.33
N ARG A 104 7.00 12.84 -6.32
CA ARG A 104 7.22 14.30 -6.21
C ARG A 104 8.53 14.65 -5.50
N THR A 105 9.08 13.75 -4.69
CA THR A 105 10.23 14.06 -3.83
C THR A 105 11.51 13.52 -4.45
N PRO A 106 12.48 14.37 -4.85
CA PRO A 106 13.77 13.89 -5.34
C PRO A 106 14.51 13.09 -4.26
N SER A 107 15.36 12.15 -4.68
CA SER A 107 16.28 11.46 -3.78
C SER A 107 17.54 12.28 -3.45
N ASN A 108 17.68 13.47 -4.05
CA ASN A 108 18.94 14.20 -4.10
C ASN A 108 19.38 14.69 -2.71
N GLY A 109 20.69 14.67 -2.46
CA GLY A 109 21.31 15.33 -1.30
C GLY A 109 21.37 14.52 -0.01
N LYS A 110 21.28 13.18 -0.05
CA LYS A 110 21.52 12.35 1.14
C LYS A 110 22.98 11.88 1.19
N GLU A 111 23.69 12.30 2.22
CA GLU A 111 25.02 11.80 2.54
C GLU A 111 24.94 10.46 3.28
N GLY A 112 25.73 9.47 2.85
CA GLY A 112 25.81 8.16 3.50
C GLY A 112 24.73 7.14 3.07
N PRO A 113 24.77 5.91 3.63
CA PRO A 113 23.80 4.86 3.33
C PRO A 113 22.41 5.21 3.90
N TYR A 114 21.36 4.90 3.15
CA TYR A 114 19.97 5.10 3.57
C TYR A 114 19.04 4.04 2.96
N CYS A 115 17.92 3.79 3.63
CA CYS A 115 16.79 3.07 3.07
C CYS A 115 15.89 4.07 2.33
N PRO A 116 15.56 3.82 1.05
CA PRO A 116 14.61 4.65 0.33
C PRO A 116 13.23 4.58 0.99
N ARG A 117 12.51 5.69 0.91
CA ARG A 117 11.09 5.78 1.25
C ARG A 117 10.28 4.66 0.59
N THR A 118 9.29 4.14 1.28
CA THR A 118 8.56 2.94 0.87
C THR A 118 7.16 2.92 1.44
N TRP A 119 6.24 2.30 0.72
CA TRP A 119 5.02 1.77 1.31
C TRP A 119 5.37 0.43 1.96
N ASP A 120 4.97 0.20 3.20
CA ASP A 120 5.26 -1.06 3.93
C ASP A 120 4.10 -2.07 3.92
N GLY A 121 3.02 -1.75 3.20
CA GLY A 121 1.78 -2.53 3.20
C GLY A 121 0.66 -1.87 4.00
N TRP A 122 0.99 -0.90 4.86
CA TRP A 122 0.05 -0.25 5.77
C TRP A 122 0.23 1.26 5.89
N GLN A 123 1.46 1.76 5.83
CA GLN A 123 1.82 3.16 6.00
C GLN A 123 3.01 3.55 5.12
N CYS A 124 3.12 4.84 4.86
CA CYS A 124 4.25 5.42 4.17
C CYS A 124 5.43 5.68 5.09
N TRP A 125 6.62 5.21 4.68
CA TRP A 125 7.88 5.52 5.36
C TRP A 125 8.72 6.44 4.52
N ASN A 126 9.28 7.47 5.16
CA ASN A 126 10.27 8.34 4.56
C ASN A 126 11.64 7.65 4.45
N ASP A 127 12.55 8.27 3.69
CA ASP A 127 13.91 7.77 3.62
C ASP A 127 14.54 7.79 5.01
N THR A 128 15.21 6.71 5.37
CA THR A 128 15.74 6.51 6.73
C THR A 128 17.25 6.27 6.66
N PRO A 129 18.08 6.97 7.45
CA PRO A 129 19.53 6.70 7.48
C PRO A 129 19.85 5.24 7.84
N GLY A 130 20.95 4.71 7.30
CA GLY A 130 21.41 3.35 7.59
C GLY A 130 21.68 3.15 9.08
N GLY A 131 21.17 2.06 9.64
CA GLY A 131 21.27 1.75 11.08
C GLY A 131 20.29 2.50 11.97
N ALA A 132 19.47 3.41 11.41
CA ALA A 132 18.42 4.09 12.16
C ALA A 132 17.09 3.30 12.15
N THR A 133 16.24 3.59 13.13
CA THR A 133 14.86 3.09 13.18
C THR A 133 13.92 4.29 13.02
N ALA A 134 13.01 4.22 12.05
CA ALA A 134 11.93 5.17 11.90
C ALA A 134 10.74 4.71 12.76
N ILE A 135 10.09 5.66 13.43
CA ILE A 135 8.94 5.43 14.30
C ILE A 135 7.88 6.46 13.92
N ASP A 136 6.66 6.00 13.73
CA ASP A 136 5.50 6.85 13.46
C ASP A 136 4.24 6.26 14.11
N ILE A 137 3.20 7.06 14.22
CA ILE A 137 1.87 6.62 14.68
C ILE A 137 1.24 5.83 13.54
N CYS A 138 0.71 4.63 13.84
CA CYS A 138 0.05 3.82 12.84
C CYS A 138 -1.20 4.55 12.29
N GLU A 139 -1.43 4.45 10.97
CA GLU A 139 -2.62 4.99 10.33
C GLU A 139 -3.93 4.36 10.85
N GLY A 140 -5.00 5.15 10.82
CA GLY A 140 -6.31 4.80 11.40
C GLY A 140 -6.92 3.51 10.84
N HIS A 141 -6.65 3.18 9.57
CA HIS A 141 -7.18 1.98 8.92
C HIS A 141 -6.54 0.67 9.37
N ILE A 142 -5.44 0.75 10.14
CA ILE A 142 -4.70 -0.41 10.66
C ILE A 142 -5.37 -0.93 11.94
N TYR A 143 -6.18 -0.09 12.62
CA TYR A 143 -6.83 -0.45 13.88
C TYR A 143 -8.09 -1.28 13.63
N PHE A 144 -7.96 -2.60 13.70
CA PHE A 144 -9.10 -3.53 13.66
C PHE A 144 -9.65 -3.83 15.06
N ASP A 145 -8.88 -3.52 16.12
CA ASP A 145 -9.23 -3.66 17.54
C ASP A 145 -9.08 -2.33 18.30
N ASN A 146 -9.49 -2.29 19.58
CA ASN A 146 -9.67 -1.06 20.38
C ASN A 146 -8.39 -0.34 20.87
N GLU A 147 -7.18 -0.85 20.58
CA GLU A 147 -5.93 -0.18 20.95
C GLU A 147 -4.96 -0.08 19.76
N PRO A 148 -4.30 1.07 19.58
CA PRO A 148 -3.36 1.25 18.49
C PRO A 148 -1.99 0.60 18.76
N PRO A 149 -1.52 -0.39 17.95
CA PRO A 149 -0.13 -0.83 18.04
C PRO A 149 0.85 0.29 17.61
N SER A 150 2.13 0.14 17.97
CA SER A 150 3.23 0.93 17.40
C SER A 150 3.74 0.24 16.13
N CYS A 151 4.02 1.02 15.07
CA CYS A 151 4.54 0.52 13.79
C CYS A 151 6.02 0.93 13.62
N PRO A 152 7.00 0.13 14.10
CA PRO A 152 8.42 0.44 13.88
C PRO A 152 8.92 -0.04 12.51
N SER A 153 9.72 0.78 11.82
CA SER A 153 10.44 0.41 10.59
C SER A 153 11.95 0.48 10.78
N LYS A 154 12.65 -0.63 10.56
CA LYS A 154 14.11 -0.73 10.72
C LYS A 154 14.84 -0.62 9.39
N CYS A 155 15.85 0.25 9.32
CA CYS A 155 16.74 0.34 8.18
C CYS A 155 18.04 -0.44 8.45
N ASN A 156 18.17 -1.60 7.79
CA ASN A 156 19.37 -2.45 7.81
C ASN A 156 20.12 -2.35 6.49
#